data_AF-A0A9W9DUG1-F1
#
_entry.id   AF-A0A9W9DUG1-F1
#
_cell.length_a   1.000
_cell.length_b   1.000
_cell.length_c   1.000
_cell.angle_alpha   90.00
_cell.angle_beta   90.00
_cell.angle_gamma   90.00
#
_symmetry.space_group_name_H-M   'P 1'
#
loop_
_entity.id
_entity.type
_entity.pdbx_description
1 polymer ?
#
loop_
_entity_poly.entity_id
_entity_poly.type
_entity_poly.pdbx_seq_one_letter_code
_entity_poly.pdbx_strand_id
1 'polypeptide(L)'
;MSTILPPWEKVLWKKQPYADNYIPEGALESSLRKNPNFKPYTYWPLVHLSTAITQHLATIFIFLCIFVQLKDHSLDPRVVIFMSLGSFFLGYFLWEVLDYTQRSDGSNHDNERVRQDRAWLFPSFLPSSQFKHCKSIGVKTFKSSILIFLALMSLSPVLRTLTAATSSDSIWALSACLFLLNILLADYGSSSPVLRGRPERLTSVLSMNAAISSSVVLASRLSNDLAVFALIQFSVQSFTLFPMLRRRFQVCVCIFCLI
;
A
#
# COMPACT_ATOMS: atom_id res chain seq x y z
N MET A 1 -41.56 43.69 47.19
CA MET A 1 -41.94 42.29 46.95
C MET A 1 -41.33 41.88 45.63
N SER A 2 -40.15 41.25 45.65
CA SER A 2 -39.43 40.85 44.44
C SER A 2 -40.15 39.66 43.79
N THR A 3 -40.80 39.87 42.65
CA THR A 3 -41.45 38.81 41.88
C THR A 3 -40.36 37.94 41.26
N ILE A 4 -40.22 36.72 41.78
CA ILE A 4 -39.31 35.72 41.21
C ILE A 4 -39.94 35.27 39.89
N LEU A 5 -39.38 35.71 38.75
CA LEU A 5 -39.81 35.24 37.44
C LEU A 5 -39.34 33.80 37.22
N PRO A 6 -40.17 32.93 36.60
CA PRO A 6 -39.76 31.59 36.26
C PRO A 6 -38.66 31.63 35.19
N PRO A 7 -37.65 30.74 35.24
CA PRO A 7 -36.55 30.73 34.28
C PRO A 7 -37.05 30.54 32.84
N TRP A 8 -36.42 31.22 31.89
CA TRP A 8 -36.71 31.10 30.46
C TRP A 8 -36.38 29.69 29.94
N GLU A 9 -37.23 29.16 29.06
CA GLU A 9 -37.11 27.80 28.50
C GLU A 9 -37.27 27.86 26.97
N LYS A 10 -36.39 27.18 26.21
CA LYS A 10 -36.40 27.20 24.73
C LYS A 10 -37.51 26.30 24.16
N VAL A 11 -38.77 26.69 24.36
CA VAL A 11 -39.95 25.89 24.00
C VAL A 11 -40.97 26.75 23.25
N LEU A 12 -41.27 26.39 22.00
CA LEU A 12 -42.12 27.21 21.11
C LEU A 12 -43.61 27.21 21.50
N TRP A 13 -44.08 26.19 22.21
CA TRP A 13 -45.50 25.96 22.48
C TRP A 13 -45.99 26.51 23.84
N LYS A 14 -45.09 26.98 24.71
CA LYS A 14 -45.40 27.43 26.06
C LYS A 14 -45.35 28.95 26.12
N LYS A 15 -46.46 29.60 26.52
CA LYS A 15 -46.46 31.05 26.76
C LYS A 15 -45.63 31.38 28.00
N GLN A 16 -44.69 32.30 27.85
CA GLN A 16 -43.76 32.72 28.90
C GLN A 16 -43.82 34.24 29.11
N PRO A 17 -43.51 34.77 30.31
CA PRO A 17 -43.57 36.20 30.62
C PRO A 17 -42.33 36.96 30.09
N TYR A 18 -41.85 36.60 28.91
CA TYR A 18 -40.69 37.20 28.25
C TYR A 18 -41.13 37.72 26.87
N ALA A 19 -40.53 38.81 26.40
CA ALA A 19 -40.83 39.34 25.06
C ALA A 19 -40.42 38.34 23.97
N ASP A 20 -41.09 38.35 22.81
CA ASP A 20 -40.82 37.40 21.72
C ASP A 20 -39.37 37.47 21.20
N ASN A 21 -38.70 38.61 21.34
CA ASN A 21 -37.30 38.81 20.96
C ASN A 21 -36.31 38.63 22.13
N TYR A 22 -36.77 38.16 23.28
CA TYR A 22 -35.94 37.98 24.47
C TYR A 22 -35.04 36.76 24.31
N ILE A 23 -33.73 36.98 24.42
CA ILE A 23 -32.69 35.95 24.41
C ILE A 23 -31.96 36.03 25.76
N PRO A 24 -31.93 34.95 26.55
CA PRO A 24 -31.19 34.96 27.81
C PRO A 24 -29.69 35.15 27.57
N GLU A 25 -29.03 35.86 28.48
CA GLU A 25 -27.58 36.00 28.44
C GLU A 25 -26.90 34.63 28.55
N GLY A 26 -25.98 34.32 27.62
CA GLY A 26 -25.32 33.01 27.51
C GLY A 26 -26.08 31.91 26.75
N ALA A 27 -27.35 32.11 26.37
CA ALA A 27 -28.14 31.09 25.66
C ALA A 27 -27.67 30.89 24.20
N LEU A 28 -27.28 31.97 23.51
CA LEU A 28 -26.70 31.88 22.17
C LEU A 28 -25.34 31.19 22.22
N GLU A 29 -24.47 31.62 23.13
CA GLU A 29 -23.12 31.10 23.28
C GLU A 29 -23.10 29.60 23.61
N SER A 30 -23.99 29.16 24.50
CA SER A 30 -24.16 27.74 24.84
C SER A 30 -24.79 26.90 23.70
N SER A 31 -25.57 27.52 22.81
CA SER A 31 -26.20 26.84 21.68
C SER A 31 -25.35 26.83 20.39
N LEU A 32 -24.30 27.66 20.33
CA LEU A 32 -23.39 27.76 19.18
C LEU A 32 -22.41 26.58 19.17
N ARG A 33 -22.86 25.46 18.63
CA ARG A 33 -22.03 24.29 18.37
C ARG A 33 -21.21 24.53 17.08
N LYS A 34 -19.97 25.04 17.19
CA LYS A 34 -19.06 25.12 16.04
C LYS A 34 -18.56 23.73 15.66
N ASN A 35 -18.82 23.34 14.41
CA ASN A 35 -18.36 22.12 13.75
C ASN A 35 -18.42 20.84 14.62
N PRO A 36 -19.63 20.31 14.89
CA PRO A 36 -19.81 19.10 15.71
C PRO A 36 -19.13 17.84 15.16
N ASN A 37 -18.63 17.88 13.92
CA ASN A 37 -17.86 16.80 13.28
C ASN A 37 -16.37 17.14 13.14
N PHE A 38 -15.86 18.14 13.87
CA PHE A 38 -14.44 18.46 13.84
C PHE A 38 -13.63 17.30 14.44
N LYS A 39 -12.97 16.54 13.57
CA LYS A 39 -11.95 15.57 13.95
C LYS A 39 -10.60 16.24 13.70
N PRO A 40 -9.80 16.56 14.74
CA PRO A 40 -8.47 17.11 14.51
C PRO A 40 -7.63 16.10 13.75
N TYR A 41 -7.15 16.49 12.58
CA TYR A 41 -6.22 15.67 11.80
C TYR A 41 -4.83 15.79 12.43
N THR A 42 -4.33 14.69 13.00
CA THR A 42 -2.98 14.62 13.54
C THR A 42 -1.96 14.56 12.40
N TYR A 43 -0.97 15.46 12.39
CA TYR A 43 -0.02 15.63 11.28
C TYR A 43 0.71 14.34 10.87
N TRP A 44 1.22 13.58 11.84
CA TRP A 44 2.04 12.38 11.59
C TRP A 44 1.32 11.28 10.78
N PRO A 45 0.10 10.86 11.13
CA PRO A 45 -0.70 9.97 10.28
C PRO A 45 -0.87 10.46 8.84
N LEU A 46 -1.03 11.76 8.63
CA LEU A 46 -1.19 12.33 7.28
C LEU A 46 0.11 12.21 6.47
N VAL A 47 1.26 12.42 7.12
CA VAL A 47 2.57 12.24 6.47
C VAL A 47 2.81 10.76 6.12
N HIS A 48 2.45 9.82 7.00
CA HIS A 48 2.56 8.40 6.69
C HIS A 48 1.64 7.96 5.55
N LEU A 49 0.44 8.55 5.47
CA LEU A 49 -0.51 8.34 4.39
C LEU A 49 0.01 8.87 3.06
N SER A 50 0.51 10.10 3.03
CA SER A 50 1.05 10.70 1.79
C SER A 50 2.31 10.00 1.30
N THR A 51 3.12 9.47 2.22
CA THR A 51 4.33 8.70 1.88
C THR A 51 4.00 7.50 1.00
N ALA A 52 2.91 6.77 1.26
CA ALA A 52 2.54 5.60 0.46
C ALA A 52 2.24 5.95 -1.01
N ILE A 53 1.59 7.10 -1.23
CA ILE A 53 1.29 7.61 -2.58
C ILE A 53 2.60 8.00 -3.29
N THR A 54 3.47 8.75 -2.61
CA THR A 54 4.75 9.19 -3.19
C THR A 54 5.66 8.01 -3.51
N GLN A 55 5.68 6.96 -2.68
CA GLN A 55 6.43 5.73 -2.95
C GLN A 55 5.92 5.02 -4.19
N HIS A 56 4.59 4.91 -4.37
CA HIS A 56 4.05 4.27 -5.57
C HIS A 56 4.41 5.06 -6.83
N LEU A 57 4.24 6.37 -6.81
CA LEU A 57 4.62 7.24 -7.92
C LEU A 57 6.13 7.13 -8.21
N ALA A 58 6.97 7.15 -7.19
CA ALA A 58 8.41 7.00 -7.34
C ALA A 58 8.79 5.67 -8.02
N THR A 59 8.13 4.55 -7.66
CA THR A 59 8.39 3.26 -8.34
C THR A 59 8.03 3.28 -9.82
N ILE A 60 6.92 3.93 -10.19
CA ILE A 60 6.51 4.11 -11.59
C ILE A 60 7.52 4.99 -12.33
N PHE A 61 7.97 6.09 -11.72
CA PHE A 61 8.98 6.97 -12.31
C PHE A 61 10.32 6.27 -12.52
N ILE A 62 10.82 5.54 -11.52
CA ILE A 62 12.07 4.77 -11.64
C ILE A 62 11.95 3.74 -12.78
N PHE A 63 10.82 3.04 -12.86
CA PHE A 63 10.55 2.12 -13.95
C PHE A 63 10.60 2.82 -15.33
N LEU A 64 9.93 3.96 -15.48
CA LEU A 64 9.94 4.73 -16.73
C LEU A 64 11.35 5.26 -17.07
N CYS A 65 12.12 5.71 -16.09
CA CYS A 65 13.50 6.14 -16.28
C CYS A 65 14.39 5.00 -16.79
N ILE A 66 14.22 3.78 -16.26
CA ILE A 66 14.96 2.60 -16.73
C ILE A 66 14.53 2.24 -18.16
N PHE A 67 13.24 2.27 -18.46
CA PHE A 67 12.72 2.04 -19.82
C PHE A 67 13.30 3.02 -20.84
N VAL A 68 13.30 4.33 -20.54
CA VAL A 68 13.85 5.36 -21.44
C VAL A 68 15.34 5.12 -21.66
N GLN A 69 16.10 4.84 -20.59
CA GLN A 69 17.54 4.58 -20.72
C GLN A 69 17.88 3.31 -21.51
N LEU A 70 17.05 2.26 -21.39
CA LEU A 70 17.19 1.03 -22.20
C LEU A 70 16.82 1.28 -23.67
N LYS A 71 15.84 2.15 -23.92
CA LYS A 71 15.41 2.54 -25.27
C LYS A 71 16.45 3.41 -25.98
N ASP A 72 17.08 4.34 -25.27
CA ASP A 72 18.11 5.23 -25.82
C ASP A 72 19.49 4.56 -25.92
N HIS A 73 19.59 3.25 -25.60
CA HIS A 73 20.84 2.48 -25.58
C HIS A 73 21.93 3.07 -24.66
N SER A 74 21.57 3.95 -23.72
CA SER A 74 22.49 4.59 -22.78
C SER A 74 22.90 3.64 -21.64
N LEU A 75 21.99 2.74 -21.23
CA LEU A 75 22.27 1.69 -20.26
C LEU A 75 22.31 0.31 -20.91
N ASP A 76 23.38 -0.45 -20.62
CA ASP A 76 23.47 -1.84 -21.00
C ASP A 76 22.44 -2.69 -20.21
N PRO A 77 21.58 -3.48 -20.88
CA PRO A 77 20.63 -4.38 -20.23
C PRO A 77 21.22 -5.29 -19.16
N ARG A 78 22.49 -5.68 -19.31
CA ARG A 78 23.20 -6.55 -18.36
C ARG A 78 23.30 -5.90 -16.98
N VAL A 79 23.54 -4.59 -16.92
CA VAL A 79 23.65 -3.85 -15.66
C VAL A 79 22.33 -3.90 -14.89
N VAL A 80 21.20 -3.72 -15.59
CA VAL A 80 19.86 -3.79 -14.99
C VAL A 80 19.60 -5.19 -14.42
N ILE A 81 20.02 -6.25 -15.12
CA ILE A 81 19.91 -7.64 -14.64
C ILE A 81 20.73 -7.85 -13.36
N PHE A 82 22.00 -7.43 -13.34
CA PHE A 82 22.85 -7.57 -12.15
C PHE A 82 22.33 -6.77 -10.96
N MET A 83 21.84 -5.55 -11.19
CA MET A 83 21.21 -4.74 -10.14
C MET A 83 19.92 -5.37 -9.60
N SER A 84 19.12 -6.01 -10.47
CA SER A 84 17.91 -6.71 -10.07
C SER A 84 18.23 -7.96 -9.22
N LEU A 85 19.21 -8.76 -9.65
CA LEU A 85 19.69 -9.92 -8.90
C LEU A 85 20.26 -9.48 -7.54
N GLY A 86 21.13 -8.46 -7.52
CA GLY A 86 21.71 -7.93 -6.29
C GLY A 86 20.66 -7.45 -5.30
N SER A 87 19.64 -6.73 -5.77
CA SER A 87 18.54 -6.28 -4.91
C SER A 87 17.66 -7.44 -4.41
N PHE A 88 17.50 -8.53 -5.18
CA PHE A 88 16.81 -9.74 -4.71
C PHE A 88 17.58 -10.43 -3.57
N PHE A 89 18.90 -10.62 -3.75
CA PHE A 89 19.76 -11.19 -2.71
C PHE A 89 19.82 -10.30 -1.47
N LEU A 90 19.95 -8.99 -1.66
CA LEU A 90 19.93 -8.03 -0.55
C LEU A 90 18.60 -8.06 0.19
N GLY A 91 17.48 -8.14 -0.53
CA GLY A 91 16.15 -8.28 0.05
C GLY A 91 15.98 -9.58 0.84
N TYR A 92 16.49 -10.70 0.32
CA TYR A 92 16.52 -11.98 1.03
C TYR A 92 17.38 -11.91 2.29
N PHE A 93 18.58 -11.33 2.19
CA PHE A 93 19.48 -11.15 3.31
C PHE A 93 18.88 -10.26 4.41
N LEU A 94 18.30 -9.11 4.03
CA LEU A 94 17.55 -8.23 4.93
C LEU A 94 16.39 -8.97 5.61
N TRP A 95 15.65 -9.79 4.85
CA TRP A 95 14.58 -10.61 5.40
C TRP A 95 15.11 -11.58 6.45
N GLU A 96 16.21 -12.26 6.18
CA GLU A 96 16.84 -13.20 7.12
C GLU A 96 17.29 -12.48 8.39
N VAL A 97 17.97 -11.33 8.28
CA VAL A 97 18.44 -10.51 9.40
C VAL A 97 17.29 -10.01 10.28
N LEU A 98 16.20 -9.55 9.68
CA LEU A 98 15.01 -9.12 10.41
C LEU A 98 14.34 -10.28 11.14
N ASP A 99 14.24 -11.44 10.49
CA ASP A 99 13.69 -12.65 11.10
C ASP A 99 14.58 -13.18 12.24
N TYR A 100 15.90 -13.07 12.14
CA TYR A 100 16.82 -13.37 13.26
C TYR A 100 16.55 -12.45 14.45
N THR A 101 16.40 -11.15 14.22
CA THR A 101 16.19 -10.15 15.27
C THR A 101 14.85 -10.38 15.99
N GLN A 102 13.78 -10.60 15.24
CA GLN A 102 12.44 -10.86 15.81
C GLN A 102 12.38 -12.18 16.59
N ARG A 103 13.19 -13.18 16.20
CA ARG A 103 13.28 -14.47 16.88
C ARG A 103 14.08 -14.41 18.17
N SER A 104 15.08 -13.52 18.25
CA SER A 104 15.86 -13.29 19.47
C SER A 104 15.03 -12.66 20.58
N ASP A 105 14.08 -11.77 20.24
CA ASP A 105 13.24 -11.06 21.20
C ASP A 105 12.11 -11.94 21.77
N GLY A 106 11.60 -12.91 21.00
CA GLY A 106 10.62 -13.89 21.47
C GLY A 106 11.18 -14.92 22.47
N SER A 107 12.47 -15.27 22.35
CA SER A 107 13.10 -16.28 23.22
C SER A 107 13.23 -15.83 24.67
N ASN A 108 13.27 -14.53 24.95
CA ASN A 108 13.49 -14.03 26.30
C ASN A 108 12.19 -13.85 27.11
N HIS A 109 11.02 -13.93 26.45
CA HIS A 109 9.72 -13.76 27.10
C HIS A 109 8.83 -15.01 27.10
N ASP A 110 9.26 -16.09 26.44
CA ASP A 110 8.49 -17.33 26.31
C ASP A 110 8.62 -18.30 27.50
N ASN A 111 9.52 -18.08 28.46
CA ASN A 111 9.69 -19.03 29.58
C ASN A 111 8.71 -18.82 30.75
N GLU A 112 7.96 -17.71 30.81
CA GLU A 112 7.05 -17.44 31.95
C GLU A 112 5.55 -17.34 31.60
N ARG A 113 5.16 -17.10 30.33
CA ARG A 113 3.74 -16.89 29.97
C ARG A 113 3.00 -18.07 29.32
N VAL A 114 3.70 -19.13 28.93
CA VAL A 114 3.10 -20.24 28.13
C VAL A 114 2.17 -21.18 28.92
N ARG A 115 2.12 -21.07 30.26
CA ARG A 115 1.25 -21.90 31.11
C ARG A 115 -0.03 -21.21 31.60
N GLN A 116 -0.06 -19.88 31.75
CA GLN A 116 -1.13 -19.19 32.50
C GLN A 116 -2.24 -18.58 31.61
N ASP A 117 -1.93 -18.09 30.39
CA ASP A 117 -2.87 -17.27 29.61
C ASP A 117 -3.76 -18.04 28.61
N ARG A 118 -3.62 -19.38 28.52
CA ARG A 118 -4.38 -20.20 27.56
C ARG A 118 -5.79 -20.59 28.01
N ALA A 119 -6.26 -20.13 29.16
CA ALA A 119 -7.53 -20.59 29.75
C ALA A 119 -8.71 -19.61 29.65
N TRP A 120 -8.53 -18.30 29.42
CA TRP A 120 -9.64 -17.35 29.68
C TRP A 120 -9.99 -16.27 28.63
N LEU A 121 -9.30 -16.12 27.48
CA LEU A 121 -9.56 -14.95 26.61
C LEU A 121 -9.70 -15.14 25.09
N PHE A 122 -9.75 -16.35 24.54
CA PHE A 122 -9.95 -16.51 23.09
C PHE A 122 -11.02 -17.56 22.71
N PRO A 123 -12.24 -17.11 22.35
CA PRO A 123 -13.22 -17.95 21.66
C PRO A 123 -12.76 -18.20 20.22
N SER A 124 -12.36 -19.45 19.93
CA SER A 124 -12.52 -20.26 18.71
C SER A 124 -12.51 -19.66 17.28
N PHE A 125 -12.17 -18.40 17.01
CA PHE A 125 -12.34 -17.80 15.68
C PHE A 125 -11.10 -17.08 15.12
N LEU A 126 -9.96 -17.76 15.08
CA LEU A 126 -8.85 -17.42 14.16
C LEU A 126 -8.15 -18.72 13.72
N PRO A 127 -8.18 -19.08 12.42
CA PRO A 127 -7.51 -20.27 11.94
C PRO A 127 -6.00 -20.04 11.96
N SER A 128 -5.33 -20.86 12.75
CA SER A 128 -3.89 -20.94 13.03
C SER A 128 -3.01 -21.35 11.83
N SER A 129 -3.48 -21.19 10.59
CA SER A 129 -2.87 -21.74 9.38
C SER A 129 -1.89 -20.81 8.66
N GLN A 130 -1.81 -19.52 9.00
CA GLN A 130 -0.93 -18.56 8.30
C GLN A 130 0.47 -18.40 8.92
N PHE A 131 0.69 -18.79 10.18
CA PHE A 131 1.97 -18.52 10.86
C PHE A 131 2.95 -19.71 10.86
N LYS A 132 2.50 -20.93 10.56
CA LYS A 132 3.38 -22.12 10.46
C LYS A 132 3.99 -22.33 9.07
N HIS A 133 3.58 -21.55 8.06
CA HIS A 133 3.99 -21.76 6.66
C HIS A 133 5.34 -21.09 6.29
N CYS A 134 5.91 -20.26 7.17
CA CYS A 134 7.09 -19.45 6.86
C CYS A 134 8.42 -20.23 6.82
N LYS A 135 8.55 -21.35 7.57
CA LYS A 135 9.82 -22.09 7.66
C LYS A 135 10.14 -22.98 6.44
N SER A 136 9.18 -23.19 5.53
CA SER A 136 9.32 -24.06 4.34
C SER A 136 9.38 -23.26 3.03
N ILE A 137 9.76 -21.98 3.08
CA ILE A 137 9.73 -21.09 1.91
C ILE A 137 11.12 -21.01 1.24
N GLY A 138 12.22 -20.89 2.00
CA GLY A 138 13.56 -20.61 1.43
C GLY A 138 14.02 -21.54 0.28
N VAL A 139 13.93 -22.86 0.46
CA VAL A 139 14.34 -23.84 -0.58
C VAL A 139 13.31 -24.04 -1.71
N LYS A 140 12.03 -23.71 -1.48
CA LYS A 140 10.98 -23.79 -2.52
C LYS A 140 10.99 -22.53 -3.40
N THR A 141 11.33 -21.37 -2.84
CA THR A 141 11.36 -20.08 -3.54
C THR A 141 12.50 -19.98 -4.56
N PHE A 142 13.67 -20.58 -4.29
CA PHE A 142 14.78 -20.56 -5.25
C PHE A 142 14.47 -21.36 -6.53
N LYS A 143 13.87 -22.54 -6.38
CA LYS A 143 13.41 -23.36 -7.53
C LYS A 143 12.36 -22.61 -8.35
N SER A 144 11.38 -21.97 -7.70
CA SER A 144 10.37 -21.16 -8.39
C SER A 144 10.95 -19.89 -9.04
N SER A 145 11.92 -19.23 -8.40
CA SER A 145 12.61 -18.05 -8.96
C SER A 145 13.40 -18.39 -10.22
N ILE A 146 14.10 -19.53 -10.22
CA ILE A 146 14.78 -20.06 -11.42
C ILE A 146 13.76 -20.37 -12.52
N LEU A 147 12.63 -21.00 -12.19
CA LEU A 147 11.59 -21.29 -13.19
C LEU A 147 10.98 -20.02 -13.79
N ILE A 148 10.77 -18.98 -12.98
CA ILE A 148 10.29 -17.68 -13.46
C ILE A 148 11.35 -17.02 -14.36
N PHE A 149 12.64 -17.05 -13.97
CA PHE A 149 13.74 -16.52 -14.78
C PHE A 149 13.82 -17.21 -16.15
N LEU A 150 13.77 -18.54 -16.17
CA LEU A 150 13.81 -19.33 -17.41
C LEU A 150 12.56 -19.11 -18.27
N ALA A 151 11.37 -19.05 -17.65
CA ALA A 151 10.13 -18.75 -18.35
C ALA A 151 10.19 -17.36 -19.01
N LEU A 152 10.61 -16.33 -18.28
CA LEU A 152 10.76 -14.97 -18.79
C LEU A 152 11.79 -14.90 -19.92
N MET A 153 12.89 -15.66 -19.82
CA MET A 153 13.91 -15.74 -20.86
C MET A 153 13.34 -16.32 -22.16
N SER A 154 12.55 -17.40 -22.06
CA SER A 154 11.88 -18.02 -23.20
C SER A 154 10.76 -17.16 -23.80
N LEU A 155 10.09 -16.35 -22.97
CA LEU A 155 8.98 -15.50 -23.39
C LEU A 155 9.44 -14.18 -24.01
N SER A 156 10.68 -13.73 -23.75
CA SER A 156 11.22 -12.48 -24.26
C SER A 156 11.04 -12.26 -25.77
N PRO A 157 11.39 -13.21 -26.67
CA PRO A 157 11.16 -13.05 -28.12
C PRO A 157 9.67 -12.98 -28.48
N VAL A 158 8.80 -13.60 -27.69
CA VAL A 158 7.34 -13.54 -27.87
C VAL A 158 6.80 -12.17 -27.44
N LEU A 159 7.28 -11.62 -26.33
CA LEU A 159 6.87 -10.29 -25.85
C LEU A 159 7.28 -9.19 -26.83
N ARG A 160 8.47 -9.30 -27.42
CA ARG A 160 8.94 -8.38 -28.46
C ARG A 160 8.04 -8.39 -29.70
N THR A 161 7.57 -9.56 -30.12
CA THR A 161 6.75 -9.70 -31.32
C THR A 161 5.26 -9.39 -31.09
N LEU A 162 4.80 -9.35 -29.83
CA LEU A 162 3.39 -9.20 -29.45
C LEU A 162 2.73 -7.89 -29.93
N THR A 163 3.49 -6.79 -30.02
CA THR A 163 2.96 -5.49 -30.47
C THR A 163 3.68 -4.97 -31.71
N ALA A 164 4.37 -5.83 -32.47
CA ALA A 164 5.11 -5.43 -33.66
C ALA A 164 4.20 -4.88 -34.77
N ALA A 165 2.95 -5.36 -34.83
CA ALA A 165 1.92 -4.88 -35.77
C ALA A 165 1.15 -3.65 -35.27
N THR A 166 1.39 -3.18 -34.04
CA THR A 166 0.67 -2.04 -33.44
C THR A 166 1.46 -0.75 -33.62
N SER A 167 0.76 0.35 -33.95
CA SER A 167 1.37 1.67 -34.10
C SER A 167 1.97 2.20 -32.79
N SER A 168 3.06 2.97 -32.90
CA SER A 168 3.77 3.52 -31.73
C SER A 168 2.87 4.42 -30.88
N ASP A 169 2.04 5.26 -31.50
CA ASP A 169 1.23 6.28 -30.80
C ASP A 169 0.19 5.64 -29.89
N SER A 170 -0.45 4.55 -30.35
CA SER A 170 -1.40 3.79 -29.55
C SER A 170 -0.74 3.08 -28.38
N ILE A 171 0.51 2.64 -28.51
CA ILE A 171 1.26 1.97 -27.43
C ILE A 171 1.56 2.95 -26.28
N TRP A 172 1.94 4.19 -26.59
CA TRP A 172 2.10 5.24 -25.58
C TRP A 172 0.78 5.58 -24.89
N ALA A 173 -0.31 5.70 -25.66
CA ALA A 173 -1.64 5.96 -25.09
C ALA A 173 -2.12 4.80 -24.18
N LEU A 174 -1.97 3.55 -24.62
CA LEU A 174 -2.36 2.36 -23.85
C LEU A 174 -1.53 2.19 -22.60
N SER A 175 -0.20 2.36 -22.67
CA SER A 175 0.66 2.28 -21.49
C SER A 175 0.36 3.39 -20.47
N ALA A 176 0.11 4.62 -20.93
CA ALA A 176 -0.32 5.73 -20.07
C ALA A 176 -1.67 5.43 -19.41
N CYS A 177 -2.65 4.92 -20.16
CA CYS A 177 -3.95 4.53 -19.63
C CYS A 177 -3.84 3.40 -18.60
N LEU A 178 -3.01 2.38 -18.85
CA LEU A 178 -2.79 1.28 -17.91
C LEU A 178 -2.05 1.73 -16.65
N PHE A 179 -1.08 2.66 -16.75
CA PHE A 179 -0.46 3.25 -15.57
C PHE A 179 -1.43 4.12 -14.78
N LEU A 180 -2.29 4.88 -15.46
CA LEU A 180 -3.35 5.65 -14.83
C LEU A 180 -4.33 4.72 -14.10
N LEU A 181 -4.75 3.61 -14.74
CA LEU A 181 -5.59 2.60 -14.12
C LEU A 181 -4.90 1.99 -12.90
N ASN A 182 -3.62 1.65 -12.99
CA ASN A 182 -2.83 1.15 -11.87
C ASN A 182 -2.80 2.16 -10.70
N ILE A 183 -2.58 3.45 -10.98
CA ILE A 183 -2.59 4.52 -9.96
C ILE A 183 -3.99 4.65 -9.35
N LEU A 184 -5.06 4.66 -10.14
CA LEU A 184 -6.42 4.87 -9.64
C LEU A 184 -6.95 3.70 -8.80
N LEU A 185 -6.56 2.47 -9.14
CA LEU A 185 -7.01 1.26 -8.44
C LEU A 185 -6.09 0.86 -7.28
N ALA A 186 -4.96 1.55 -7.11
CA ALA A 186 -4.08 1.31 -5.99
C ALA A 186 -4.77 1.73 -4.69
N ASP A 187 -4.79 0.81 -3.73
CA ASP A 187 -5.37 1.05 -2.42
C ASP A 187 -4.44 1.97 -1.61
N TYR A 188 -4.64 3.30 -1.67
CA TYR A 188 -3.93 4.26 -0.82
C TYR A 188 -4.63 4.54 0.51
N GLY A 189 -5.85 4.03 0.70
CA GLY A 189 -6.68 4.32 1.86
C GLY A 189 -6.18 3.56 3.09
N SER A 190 -5.91 4.26 4.19
CA SER A 190 -5.86 3.59 5.49
C SER A 190 -7.26 3.07 5.81
N SER A 191 -7.34 1.74 5.96
CA SER A 191 -8.52 0.97 6.31
C SER A 191 -9.48 1.71 7.26
N SER A 192 -10.49 2.40 6.72
CA SER A 192 -11.60 2.89 7.52
C SER A 192 -12.65 1.77 7.57
N PRO A 193 -12.88 1.13 8.72
CA PRO A 193 -13.71 -0.07 8.83
C PRO A 193 -15.21 0.16 8.54
N VAL A 194 -15.63 1.40 8.28
CA VAL A 194 -17.04 1.78 8.14
C VAL A 194 -17.62 1.51 6.73
N LEU A 195 -16.78 1.41 5.68
CA LEU A 195 -17.21 1.10 4.29
C LEU A 195 -16.78 -0.31 3.83
N ARG A 196 -16.76 -1.29 4.74
CA ARG A 196 -16.21 -2.63 4.49
C ARG A 196 -17.16 -3.52 3.67
N GLY A 197 -17.33 -3.17 2.39
CA GLY A 197 -18.23 -3.82 1.46
C GLY A 197 -17.56 -4.47 0.26
N ARG A 198 -16.45 -5.22 0.42
CA ARG A 198 -15.95 -6.23 -0.55
C ARG A 198 -15.06 -5.81 -1.77
N PRO A 199 -14.84 -4.55 -2.23
CA PRO A 199 -14.02 -4.32 -3.45
C PRO A 199 -12.49 -4.26 -3.24
N GLU A 200 -11.99 -4.01 -2.03
CA GLU A 200 -10.56 -3.68 -1.79
C GLU A 200 -9.55 -4.73 -2.30
N ARG A 201 -9.93 -6.00 -2.27
CA ARG A 201 -9.03 -7.08 -2.71
C ARG A 201 -8.98 -7.21 -4.23
N LEU A 202 -10.07 -6.87 -4.91
CA LEU A 202 -10.17 -6.94 -6.37
C LEU A 202 -9.47 -5.75 -7.03
N THR A 203 -9.62 -4.55 -6.46
CA THR A 203 -8.93 -3.34 -6.92
C THR A 203 -7.42 -3.49 -6.84
N SER A 204 -6.90 -4.03 -5.73
CA SER A 204 -5.46 -4.29 -5.58
C SER A 204 -4.91 -5.29 -6.61
N VAL A 205 -5.63 -6.38 -6.91
CA VAL A 205 -5.21 -7.36 -7.93
C VAL A 205 -5.28 -6.77 -9.33
N LEU A 206 -6.35 -6.02 -9.62
CA LEU A 206 -6.53 -5.38 -10.92
C LEU A 206 -5.48 -4.29 -11.17
N SER A 207 -5.14 -3.50 -10.14
CA SER A 207 -4.05 -2.52 -10.17
C SER A 207 -2.70 -3.18 -10.51
N MET A 208 -2.37 -4.27 -9.80
CA MET A 208 -1.11 -4.99 -10.01
C MET A 208 -1.03 -5.65 -11.40
N ASN A 209 -2.13 -6.22 -11.87
CA ASN A 209 -2.24 -6.77 -13.23
C ASN A 209 -2.11 -5.66 -14.29
N ALA A 210 -2.68 -4.49 -14.05
CA ALA A 210 -2.54 -3.34 -14.94
C ALA A 210 -1.09 -2.85 -15.02
N ALA A 211 -0.36 -2.83 -13.90
CA ALA A 211 1.06 -2.47 -13.86
C ALA A 211 1.96 -3.46 -14.61
N ILE A 212 1.71 -4.77 -14.46
CA ILE A 212 2.44 -5.78 -15.23
C ILE A 212 2.11 -5.66 -16.72
N SER A 213 0.84 -5.43 -17.05
CA SER A 213 0.38 -5.26 -18.43
C SER A 213 0.99 -4.02 -19.10
N SER A 214 1.04 -2.88 -18.41
CA SER A 214 1.69 -1.66 -18.93
C SER A 214 3.18 -1.89 -19.18
N SER A 215 3.83 -2.64 -18.31
CA SER A 215 5.25 -2.99 -18.44
C SER A 215 5.50 -3.88 -19.65
N VAL A 216 4.65 -4.87 -19.89
CA VAL A 216 4.73 -5.75 -21.07
C VAL A 216 4.54 -4.97 -22.36
N VAL A 217 3.56 -4.07 -22.40
CA VAL A 217 3.26 -3.23 -23.56
C VAL A 217 4.41 -2.25 -23.88
N LEU A 218 5.14 -1.78 -22.88
CA LEU A 218 6.34 -0.95 -23.10
C LEU A 218 7.55 -1.80 -23.49
N ALA A 219 7.73 -2.95 -22.85
CA ALA A 219 8.87 -3.84 -23.11
C ALA A 219 8.89 -4.33 -24.56
N SER A 220 7.73 -4.60 -25.17
CA SER A 220 7.63 -5.04 -26.56
C SER A 220 8.22 -4.05 -27.58
N ARG A 221 8.45 -2.78 -27.20
CA ARG A 221 9.06 -1.75 -28.05
C ARG A 221 10.58 -1.72 -28.01
N LEU A 222 11.21 -2.46 -27.10
CA LEU A 222 12.67 -2.58 -27.08
C LEU A 222 13.14 -3.48 -28.22
N SER A 223 14.21 -3.05 -28.91
CA SER A 223 14.82 -3.75 -30.04
C SER A 223 15.63 -4.99 -29.63
N ASN A 224 16.09 -5.04 -28.38
CA ASN A 224 16.96 -6.09 -27.86
C ASN A 224 16.19 -7.03 -26.93
N ASP A 225 16.23 -8.35 -27.20
CA ASP A 225 15.54 -9.35 -26.37
C ASP A 225 16.08 -9.38 -24.93
N LEU A 226 17.37 -9.06 -24.75
CA LEU A 226 17.98 -8.91 -23.43
C LEU A 226 17.42 -7.70 -22.67
N ALA A 227 17.11 -6.60 -23.37
CA ALA A 227 16.54 -5.41 -22.76
C ALA A 227 15.08 -5.66 -22.35
N VAL A 228 14.29 -6.34 -23.20
CA VAL A 228 12.92 -6.77 -22.88
C VAL A 228 12.93 -7.64 -21.63
N PHE A 229 13.81 -8.64 -21.59
CA PHE A 229 13.97 -9.52 -20.44
C PHE A 229 14.32 -8.75 -19.17
N ALA A 230 15.32 -7.87 -19.23
CA ALA A 230 15.77 -7.06 -18.09
C ALA A 230 14.65 -6.17 -17.55
N LEU A 231 13.90 -5.50 -18.43
CA LEU A 231 12.82 -4.59 -18.04
C LEU A 231 11.65 -5.34 -17.39
N ILE A 232 11.26 -6.51 -17.93
CA ILE A 232 10.17 -7.32 -17.36
C ILE A 232 10.58 -7.92 -16.02
N GLN A 233 11.79 -8.44 -15.90
CA GLN A 233 12.30 -8.94 -14.62
C GLN A 233 12.30 -7.85 -13.55
N PHE A 234 12.81 -6.67 -13.90
CA PHE A 234 12.83 -5.52 -12.99
C PHE A 234 11.41 -5.05 -12.63
N SER A 235 10.47 -5.05 -13.58
CA SER A 235 9.06 -4.70 -13.36
C SER A 235 8.38 -5.67 -12.38
N VAL A 236 8.52 -6.97 -12.63
CA VAL A 236 7.96 -8.00 -11.74
C VAL A 236 8.52 -7.82 -10.34
N GLN A 237 9.83 -7.63 -10.20
CA GLN A 237 10.46 -7.41 -8.90
C GLN A 237 9.95 -6.12 -8.23
N SER A 238 9.88 -5.01 -8.95
CA SER A 238 9.47 -3.71 -8.39
C SER A 238 8.00 -3.68 -7.97
N PHE A 239 7.07 -4.15 -8.81
CA PHE A 239 5.64 -4.14 -8.51
C PHE A 239 5.24 -5.24 -7.51
N THR A 240 5.96 -6.37 -7.44
CA THR A 240 5.70 -7.41 -6.43
C THR A 240 6.32 -7.11 -5.07
N LEU A 241 7.49 -6.47 -5.03
CA LEU A 241 8.10 -6.02 -3.79
C LEU A 241 7.38 -4.80 -3.20
N PHE A 242 6.76 -3.95 -4.02
CA PHE A 242 6.02 -2.77 -3.57
C PHE A 242 5.02 -3.04 -2.41
N PRO A 243 4.07 -4.00 -2.51
CA PRO A 243 3.15 -4.30 -1.41
C PRO A 243 3.85 -4.86 -0.16
N MET A 244 4.96 -5.57 -0.31
CA MET A 244 5.74 -6.11 0.81
C MET A 244 6.51 -5.00 1.52
N LEU A 245 7.14 -4.11 0.76
CA LEU A 245 7.92 -2.98 1.23
C LEU A 245 7.04 -1.95 1.93
N ARG A 246 5.84 -1.70 1.40
CA ARG A 246 4.84 -0.82 2.03
C ARG A 246 4.44 -1.30 3.43
N ARG A 247 4.14 -2.60 3.60
CA ARG A 247 3.80 -3.16 4.92
C ARG A 247 4.95 -3.02 5.90
N ARG A 248 6.20 -3.19 5.44
CA ARG A 248 7.39 -3.09 6.31
C ARG A 248 7.73 -1.64 6.65
N PHE A 249 7.65 -0.69 5.73
CA PHE A 249 7.87 0.74 6.05
C PHE A 249 6.81 1.28 7.01
N GLN A 250 5.55 0.86 6.89
CA GLN A 250 4.53 1.24 7.86
C GLN A 250 4.83 0.68 9.25
N VAL A 251 5.37 -0.54 9.36
CA VAL A 251 5.79 -1.12 10.65
C VAL A 251 7.04 -0.44 11.21
N CYS A 252 8.06 -0.20 10.37
CA CYS A 252 9.34 0.39 10.80
C CYS A 252 9.19 1.86 11.23
N VAL A 253 8.38 2.64 10.50
CA VAL A 253 8.12 4.04 10.82
C VAL A 253 7.20 4.18 12.04
N CYS A 254 6.25 3.26 12.26
CA CYS A 254 5.50 3.21 13.52
C CYS A 254 6.39 2.89 14.73
N ILE A 255 7.40 2.01 14.58
CA ILE A 255 8.35 1.68 15.66
C ILE A 255 9.23 2.89 16.00
N PHE A 256 9.73 3.62 14.98
CA PHE A 256 10.57 4.81 15.19
C PHE A 256 9.81 6.05 15.71
N CYS A 257 8.48 6.08 15.58
CA CYS A 257 7.64 7.17 16.10
C CYS A 257 7.06 6.87 17.50
N LEU A 258 7.28 5.65 18.01
CA LEU A 258 6.88 5.18 19.35
C LEU A 258 8.03 5.19 20.37
N ILE A 259 9.24 5.56 19.94
CA ILE A 259 10.44 5.84 20.75
C ILE A 259 10.63 7.35 20.79
#